data_AF-A0A352W5H8-F1
#
_entry.id   AF-A0A352W5H8-F1
#
_cell.length_a   1.000
_cell.length_b   1.000
_cell.length_c   1.000
_cell.angle_alpha   90.00
_cell.angle_beta   90.00
_cell.angle_gamma   90.00
#
_symmetry.space_group_name_H-M   'P 1'
#
loop_
_entity.id
_entity.type
_entity.pdbx_description
1 polymer ?
#
loop_
_entity_poly.entity_id
_entity_poly.type
_entity_poly.pdbx_seq_one_letter_code
_entity_poly.pdbx_strand_id
1 'polypeptide(L)'
;AIQDYHEMEQVFADHDMWPLMDNPALRQESYDKYLCAKISKGSTSCKIWDVSHEYDRIVMGVPRLYRTIRPLCNALGKIIALPKIPASGDSIKIWSLFDLVLPEGESPVPLLRTANNMALKAKVDYLVVSVDLAQGSHMLAAGRGALASLDFHLFISDLEGKQAVKSPTYYDIRYL
;
A
#
# COMPACT_ATOMS: atom_id res chain seq x y z
N ALA A 1 -10.62 20.58 14.36
CA ALA A 1 -9.47 19.71 14.69
C ALA A 1 -9.65 19.02 16.04
N ILE A 2 -9.56 19.72 17.18
CA ILE A 2 -9.74 19.09 18.52
C ILE A 2 -11.21 18.74 18.79
N GLN A 3 -12.15 19.57 18.32
CA GLN A 3 -13.58 19.37 18.52
C GLN A 3 -14.14 18.21 17.68
N ASP A 4 -13.63 18.04 16.46
CA ASP A 4 -13.97 16.91 15.58
C ASP A 4 -13.48 15.56 16.14
N TYR A 5 -12.39 15.56 16.92
CA TYR A 5 -11.83 14.36 17.55
C TYR A 5 -12.75 13.78 18.63
N HIS A 6 -13.28 14.62 19.52
CA HIS A 6 -14.18 14.16 20.59
C HIS A 6 -15.53 13.68 20.06
N GLU A 7 -16.05 14.30 19.00
CA GLU A 7 -17.26 13.82 18.34
C GLU A 7 -17.03 12.44 17.70
N MET A 8 -15.86 12.22 17.08
CA MET A 8 -15.54 10.94 16.45
C MET A 8 -15.23 9.81 17.44
N GLU A 9 -14.62 10.13 18.58
CA GLU A 9 -14.39 9.16 19.68
C GLU A 9 -15.71 8.56 20.18
N GLN A 10 -16.76 9.38 20.27
CA GLN A 10 -18.10 8.89 20.60
C GLN A 10 -18.70 8.04 19.48
N VAL A 11 -18.43 8.36 18.21
CA VAL A 11 -19.01 7.66 17.05
C VAL A 11 -18.40 6.26 16.85
N PHE A 12 -17.12 6.07 17.16
CA PHE A 12 -16.40 4.82 16.86
C PHE A 12 -15.92 4.05 18.11
N ALA A 13 -16.42 4.41 19.30
CA ALA A 13 -16.07 3.79 20.58
C ALA A 13 -16.16 2.25 20.58
N ASP A 14 -17.04 1.67 19.77
CA ASP A 14 -17.35 0.24 19.76
C ASP A 14 -16.62 -0.58 18.67
N HIS A 15 -15.63 -0.01 17.97
CA HIS A 15 -14.93 -0.68 16.86
C HIS A 15 -13.45 -0.95 17.16
N ASP A 16 -13.01 -2.20 16.91
CA ASP A 16 -11.64 -2.65 17.16
C ASP A 16 -10.68 -2.35 15.99
N MET A 17 -9.47 -1.89 16.31
CA MET A 17 -8.37 -1.71 15.34
C MET A 17 -7.05 -2.30 15.88
N TRP A 18 -6.31 -2.99 15.00
CA TRP A 18 -5.29 -4.06 15.23
C TRP A 18 -3.97 -3.66 15.95
N PRO A 19 -3.15 -4.66 16.41
CA PRO A 19 -2.12 -4.45 17.44
C PRO A 19 -0.70 -4.14 16.93
N LEU A 20 0.03 -3.39 17.75
CA LEU A 20 1.48 -3.22 17.73
C LEU A 20 2.14 -4.51 18.25
N MET A 21 3.08 -5.08 17.48
CA MET A 21 3.80 -6.29 17.85
C MET A 21 5.11 -5.98 18.60
N ASP A 22 5.08 -6.08 19.92
CA ASP A 22 6.26 -5.90 20.78
C ASP A 22 7.13 -7.16 20.91
N ASN A 23 6.65 -8.32 20.44
CA ASN A 23 7.39 -9.58 20.47
C ASN A 23 8.38 -9.68 19.27
N PRO A 24 9.71 -9.71 19.51
CA PRO A 24 10.71 -9.77 18.44
C PRO A 24 10.63 -11.02 17.57
N ALA A 25 10.24 -12.18 18.13
CA ALA A 25 10.17 -13.44 17.38
C ALA A 25 9.02 -13.43 16.36
N LEU A 26 7.84 -12.94 16.76
CA LEU A 26 6.68 -12.80 15.87
C LEU A 26 6.92 -11.73 14.80
N ARG A 27 7.66 -10.67 15.15
CA ARG A 27 8.11 -9.67 14.18
C ARG A 27 9.06 -10.27 13.14
N GLN A 28 10.00 -11.12 13.57
CA GLN A 28 10.93 -11.80 12.67
C GLN A 28 10.19 -12.78 11.75
N GLU A 29 9.25 -13.56 12.29
CA GLU A 29 8.40 -14.46 11.48
C GLU A 29 7.63 -13.68 10.40
N SER A 30 7.07 -12.53 10.76
CA SER A 30 6.39 -11.65 9.80
C SER A 30 7.34 -11.11 8.73
N TYR A 31 8.58 -10.78 9.09
CA TYR A 31 9.60 -10.35 8.12
C TYR A 31 9.97 -11.50 7.19
N ASP A 32 10.26 -12.68 7.72
CA ASP A 32 10.64 -13.84 6.92
C ASP A 32 9.53 -14.25 5.95
N LYS A 33 8.27 -14.06 6.36
CA LYS A 33 7.10 -14.42 5.56
C LYS A 33 6.73 -13.38 4.51
N TYR A 34 6.80 -12.07 4.83
CA TYR A 34 6.20 -11.03 4.00
C TYR A 34 7.20 -10.00 3.45
N LEU A 35 8.38 -9.84 4.05
CA LEU A 35 9.37 -8.87 3.58
C LEU A 35 10.15 -9.44 2.40
N CYS A 36 9.83 -9.01 1.18
CA CYS A 36 10.53 -9.47 -0.02
C CYS A 36 11.94 -8.88 -0.14
N ALA A 37 12.07 -7.60 0.19
CA ALA A 37 13.32 -6.89 0.03
C ALA A 37 13.39 -5.62 0.88
N LYS A 38 14.60 -5.25 1.25
CA LYS A 38 14.96 -3.88 1.62
C LYS A 38 15.87 -3.33 0.53
N ILE A 39 15.45 -2.24 -0.10
CA ILE A 39 16.23 -1.58 -1.14
C ILE A 39 16.72 -0.22 -0.66
N SER A 40 17.93 0.15 -1.05
CA SER A 40 18.55 1.43 -0.68
C SER A 40 19.38 1.98 -1.83
N LYS A 41 19.34 3.30 -2.02
CA LYS A 41 20.18 4.01 -2.98
C LYS A 41 20.59 5.36 -2.37
N GLY A 42 21.86 5.49 -2.03
CA GLY A 42 22.35 6.68 -1.33
C GLY A 42 21.68 6.80 0.04
N SER A 43 21.08 7.96 0.30
CA SER A 43 20.35 8.29 1.51
C SER A 43 18.87 7.84 1.49
N THR A 44 18.39 7.29 0.35
CA THR A 44 17.01 6.82 0.20
C THR A 44 16.89 5.32 0.45
N SER A 45 15.79 4.88 1.05
CA SER A 45 15.51 3.45 1.22
C SER A 45 14.02 3.15 1.35
N CYS A 46 13.61 1.91 1.07
CA CYS A 46 12.30 1.40 1.44
C CYS A 46 12.33 -0.11 1.66
N LYS A 47 11.28 -0.62 2.28
CA LYS A 47 10.98 -2.05 2.41
C LYS A 47 9.83 -2.41 1.47
N ILE A 48 9.94 -3.57 0.83
CA ILE A 48 8.94 -4.11 -0.09
C ILE A 48 8.30 -5.32 0.57
N TRP A 49 6.99 -5.29 0.71
CA TRP A 49 6.19 -6.30 1.38
C TRP A 49 5.20 -6.97 0.44
N ASP A 50 5.08 -8.29 0.53
CA ASP A 50 4.14 -9.11 -0.23
C ASP A 50 3.23 -9.90 0.71
N VAL A 51 1.94 -9.64 0.59
CA VAL A 51 0.88 -10.35 1.32
C VAL A 51 -0.04 -11.12 0.35
N SER A 52 0.36 -11.27 -0.91
CA SER A 52 -0.42 -11.94 -1.96
C SER A 52 -0.61 -13.44 -1.68
N HIS A 53 0.09 -14.00 -0.70
CA HIS A 53 -0.07 -15.38 -0.24
C HIS A 53 -1.18 -15.56 0.81
N GLU A 54 -1.61 -14.48 1.46
CA GLU A 54 -2.62 -14.54 2.54
C GLU A 54 -4.04 -14.44 2.00
N TYR A 55 -4.23 -13.63 0.96
CA TYR A 55 -5.55 -13.40 0.38
C TYR A 55 -5.46 -12.96 -1.08
N ASP A 56 -6.47 -13.36 -1.84
CA ASP A 56 -6.70 -12.86 -3.19
C ASP A 56 -7.30 -11.45 -3.14
N ARG A 57 -6.76 -10.56 -3.97
CA ARG A 57 -7.34 -9.23 -4.19
C ARG A 57 -8.08 -9.23 -5.52
N ILE A 58 -9.40 -9.22 -5.44
CA ILE A 58 -10.27 -9.22 -6.61
C ILE A 58 -10.65 -7.79 -6.97
N VAL A 59 -10.46 -7.43 -8.24
CA VAL A 59 -10.83 -6.12 -8.74
C VAL A 59 -12.34 -6.01 -8.87
N MET A 60 -12.95 -5.10 -8.10
CA MET A 60 -14.41 -4.88 -8.17
C MET A 60 -14.81 -4.01 -9.36
N GLY A 61 -14.01 -3.00 -9.67
CA GLY A 61 -14.33 -2.03 -10.70
C GLY A 61 -13.10 -1.29 -11.18
N VAL A 62 -13.10 -0.91 -12.46
CA VAL A 62 -12.05 -0.11 -13.09
C VAL A 62 -12.68 1.13 -13.74
N PRO A 63 -12.12 2.34 -13.53
CA PRO A 63 -12.62 3.56 -14.18
C PRO A 63 -12.74 3.41 -15.70
N ARG A 64 -13.73 4.08 -16.30
CA ARG A 64 -14.07 3.93 -17.73
C ARG A 64 -12.87 4.18 -18.65
N LEU A 65 -12.08 5.22 -18.35
CA LEU A 65 -10.90 5.57 -19.13
C LEU A 65 -9.91 4.40 -19.25
N TYR A 66 -9.59 3.74 -18.14
CA TYR A 66 -8.68 2.59 -18.12
C TYR A 66 -9.25 1.39 -18.87
N ARG A 67 -10.57 1.14 -18.77
CA ARG A 67 -11.23 0.09 -19.55
C ARG A 67 -11.10 0.33 -21.06
N THR A 68 -11.18 1.58 -21.51
CA THR A 68 -11.06 1.94 -22.92
C THR A 68 -9.64 1.72 -23.46
N ILE A 69 -8.61 2.08 -22.70
CA ILE A 69 -7.21 1.94 -23.15
C ILE A 69 -6.64 0.53 -22.93
N ARG A 70 -7.31 -0.30 -22.11
CA ARG A 70 -6.87 -1.67 -21.77
C ARG A 70 -6.50 -2.53 -22.99
N PRO A 71 -7.27 -2.61 -24.08
CA PRO A 71 -6.91 -3.45 -25.23
C PRO A 71 -5.56 -3.03 -25.83
N LEU A 72 -5.31 -1.73 -25.92
CA LEU A 72 -4.06 -1.17 -26.42
C LEU A 72 -2.90 -1.49 -25.45
N CYS A 73 -3.09 -1.27 -24.15
CA CYS A 73 -2.09 -1.60 -23.13
C CYS A 73 -1.76 -3.10 -23.11
N ASN A 74 -2.75 -3.98 -23.26
CA ASN A 74 -2.54 -5.43 -23.30
C ASN A 74 -1.83 -5.89 -24.57
N ALA A 75 -2.10 -5.25 -25.71
CA ALA A 75 -1.42 -5.55 -26.97
C ALA A 75 0.06 -5.10 -26.92
N LEU A 76 0.29 -3.85 -26.50
CA LEU A 76 1.63 -3.28 -26.37
C LEU A 76 2.42 -3.91 -25.22
N GLY A 77 1.74 -4.35 -24.16
CA GLY A 77 2.32 -5.00 -22.98
C GLY A 77 3.08 -6.30 -23.29
N LYS A 78 2.83 -6.89 -24.46
CA LYS A 78 3.57 -8.07 -24.96
C LYS A 78 4.95 -7.72 -25.49
N ILE A 79 5.17 -6.45 -25.86
CA ILE A 79 6.38 -5.95 -26.53
C ILE A 79 7.17 -5.05 -25.59
N ILE A 80 6.48 -4.22 -24.82
CA ILE A 80 7.06 -3.29 -23.85
C ILE A 80 6.44 -3.52 -22.47
N ALA A 81 7.23 -3.32 -21.41
CA ALA A 81 6.75 -3.46 -20.04
C ALA A 81 5.76 -2.33 -19.70
N LEU A 82 4.48 -2.58 -19.95
CA LEU A 82 3.39 -1.67 -19.59
C LEU A 82 2.67 -2.17 -18.34
N PRO A 83 2.12 -1.26 -17.53
CA PRO A 83 1.24 -1.64 -16.44
C PRO A 83 0.05 -2.41 -17.02
N LYS A 84 -0.22 -3.57 -16.44
CA LYS A 84 -1.44 -4.34 -16.73
C LYS A 84 -2.62 -3.49 -16.28
N ILE A 85 -3.69 -3.45 -17.09
CA ILE A 85 -4.97 -2.89 -16.66
C ILE A 85 -5.91 -4.06 -16.40
N PRO A 86 -6.46 -4.23 -15.18
CA PRO A 86 -7.23 -5.41 -14.85
C PRO A 86 -8.67 -5.28 -15.37
N ALA A 87 -9.38 -6.40 -15.44
CA ALA A 87 -10.85 -6.42 -15.53
C ALA A 87 -11.46 -6.43 -14.13
N SER A 88 -12.74 -6.10 -14.03
CA SER A 88 -13.55 -6.54 -12.90
C SER A 88 -13.53 -8.07 -12.82
N GLY A 89 -13.30 -8.62 -11.63
CA GLY A 89 -13.18 -10.05 -11.37
C GLY A 89 -11.75 -10.60 -11.48
N ASP A 90 -10.80 -9.86 -12.04
CA ASP A 90 -9.41 -10.31 -12.09
C ASP A 90 -8.80 -10.30 -10.68
N SER A 91 -8.03 -11.35 -10.34
CA SER A 91 -7.11 -11.33 -9.19
C SER A 91 -5.85 -10.54 -9.54
N ILE A 92 -5.38 -9.72 -8.61
CA ILE A 92 -4.18 -8.90 -8.77
C ILE A 92 -3.19 -9.11 -7.62
N LYS A 93 -1.91 -9.13 -7.95
CA LYS A 93 -0.79 -9.15 -7.01
C LYS A 93 -0.27 -7.75 -6.79
N ILE A 94 -0.11 -7.38 -5.52
CA ILE A 94 0.35 -6.05 -5.13
C ILE A 94 1.47 -6.18 -4.12
N TRP A 95 2.56 -5.46 -4.36
CA TRP A 95 3.57 -5.20 -3.36
C TRP A 95 3.37 -3.83 -2.73
N SER A 96 3.51 -3.79 -1.40
CA SER A 96 3.41 -2.55 -0.64
C SER A 96 4.80 -2.06 -0.28
N LEU A 97 5.07 -0.80 -0.58
CA LEU A 97 6.31 -0.11 -0.22
C LEU A 97 6.07 0.63 1.09
N PHE A 98 6.73 0.15 2.13
CA PHE A 98 6.68 0.74 3.47
C PHE A 98 8.06 1.25 3.89
N ASP A 99 8.08 2.01 4.98
CA ASP A 99 9.28 2.61 5.56
C ASP A 99 10.08 3.40 4.51
N LEU A 100 9.39 4.20 3.69
CA LEU A 100 10.02 5.05 2.70
C LEU A 100 10.81 6.15 3.41
N VAL A 101 12.14 6.07 3.30
CA VAL A 101 13.07 7.13 3.70
C VAL A 101 13.46 7.89 2.44
N LEU A 102 13.02 9.15 2.35
CA LEU A 102 13.30 10.04 1.24
C LEU A 102 13.66 11.43 1.79
N PRO A 103 14.95 11.76 1.94
CA PRO A 103 15.36 13.08 2.41
C PRO A 103 14.92 14.20 1.46
N GLU A 104 14.83 15.42 2.00
CA GLU A 104 14.49 16.59 1.19
C GLU A 104 15.52 16.81 0.06
N GLY A 105 15.02 17.11 -1.14
CA GLY A 105 15.84 17.30 -2.34
C GLY A 105 16.25 16.00 -3.05
N GLU A 106 16.04 14.83 -2.45
CA GLU A 106 16.30 13.55 -3.09
C GLU A 106 15.16 13.09 -4.00
N SER A 107 15.49 12.30 -5.02
CA SER A 107 14.51 11.75 -5.96
C SER A 107 14.10 10.33 -5.56
N PRO A 108 12.80 10.00 -5.51
CA PRO A 108 12.34 8.63 -5.28
C PRO A 108 12.50 7.74 -6.52
N VAL A 109 12.76 8.33 -7.70
CA VAL A 109 12.77 7.63 -8.99
C VAL A 109 13.74 6.44 -9.04
N PRO A 110 14.99 6.53 -8.57
CA PRO A 110 15.91 5.38 -8.59
C PRO A 110 15.40 4.20 -7.75
N LEU A 111 14.79 4.50 -6.60
CA LEU A 111 14.22 3.51 -5.69
C LEU A 111 13.00 2.84 -6.31
N LEU A 112 12.05 3.64 -6.79
CA LEU A 112 10.83 3.17 -7.45
C LEU A 112 11.13 2.37 -8.73
N ARG A 113 12.14 2.78 -9.50
CA ARG A 113 12.61 2.03 -10.68
C ARG A 113 13.15 0.66 -10.28
N THR A 114 13.89 0.59 -9.17
CA THR A 114 14.42 -0.68 -8.65
C THR A 114 13.28 -1.59 -8.21
N ALA A 115 12.34 -1.08 -7.42
CA ALA A 115 11.14 -1.81 -7.00
C ALA A 115 10.31 -2.30 -8.20
N ASN A 116 10.08 -1.44 -9.19
CA ASN A 116 9.35 -1.78 -10.42
C ASN A 116 10.02 -2.92 -11.19
N ASN A 117 11.35 -2.86 -11.37
CA ASN A 117 12.07 -3.93 -12.06
C ASN A 117 12.02 -5.26 -11.30
N MET A 118 12.01 -5.23 -9.96
CA MET A 118 11.82 -6.44 -9.15
C MET A 118 10.39 -6.98 -9.28
N ALA A 119 9.39 -6.12 -9.21
CA ALA A 119 7.98 -6.47 -9.37
C ALA A 119 7.69 -7.11 -10.74
N LEU A 120 8.24 -6.53 -11.82
CA LEU A 120 8.12 -7.10 -13.16
C LEU A 120 8.71 -8.51 -13.25
N LYS A 121 9.87 -8.75 -12.65
CA LYS A 121 10.49 -10.09 -12.59
C LYS A 121 9.65 -11.07 -11.78
N ALA A 122 9.04 -10.61 -10.69
CA ALA A 122 8.16 -11.39 -9.82
C ALA A 122 6.71 -11.55 -10.36
N LYS A 123 6.39 -10.94 -11.51
CA LYS A 123 5.04 -10.90 -12.09
C LYS A 123 3.99 -10.30 -11.13
N VAL A 124 4.39 -9.24 -10.43
CA VAL A 124 3.53 -8.42 -9.57
C VAL A 124 2.85 -7.37 -10.44
N ASP A 125 1.54 -7.17 -10.25
CA ASP A 125 0.75 -6.30 -11.12
C ASP A 125 0.88 -4.82 -10.72
N TYR A 126 0.94 -4.53 -9.42
CA TYR A 126 1.00 -3.15 -8.91
C TYR A 126 1.97 -2.98 -7.73
N LEU A 127 2.48 -1.76 -7.64
CA LEU A 127 3.14 -1.24 -6.45
C LEU A 127 2.22 -0.23 -5.78
N VAL A 128 2.10 -0.33 -4.46
CA VAL A 128 1.43 0.68 -3.63
C VAL A 128 2.48 1.31 -2.74
N VAL A 129 2.48 2.64 -2.68
CA VAL A 129 3.31 3.40 -1.75
C VAL A 129 2.40 4.26 -0.89
N SER A 130 2.61 4.21 0.42
CA SER A 130 1.95 5.12 1.36
C SER A 130 2.95 6.20 1.74
N VAL A 131 2.53 7.45 1.64
CA VAL A 131 3.37 8.62 1.96
C VAL A 131 2.68 9.45 3.03
N ASP A 132 3.44 9.90 4.02
CA ASP A 132 2.96 10.85 5.01
C ASP A 132 3.27 12.27 4.54
N LEU A 133 2.22 13.06 4.29
CA LEU A 133 2.35 14.45 3.83
C LEU A 133 2.88 15.38 4.92
N ALA A 134 2.74 15.02 6.20
CA ALA A 134 3.31 15.79 7.31
C ALA A 134 4.85 15.79 7.29
N GLN A 135 5.47 14.76 6.67
CA GLN A 135 6.92 14.69 6.47
C GLN A 135 7.41 15.63 5.35
N GLY A 136 6.51 16.27 4.61
CA GLY A 136 6.83 17.31 3.63
C GLY A 136 6.40 16.97 2.20
N SER A 137 6.22 18.02 1.39
CA SER A 137 5.72 17.91 0.02
C SER A 137 6.64 17.15 -0.93
N HIS A 138 7.92 16.95 -0.58
CA HIS A 138 8.85 16.11 -1.34
C HIS A 138 8.42 14.64 -1.36
N MET A 139 7.68 14.17 -0.35
CA MET A 139 7.11 12.82 -0.33
C MET A 139 6.06 12.59 -1.42
N LEU A 140 5.33 13.63 -1.82
CA LEU A 140 4.41 13.54 -2.98
C LEU A 140 5.13 13.18 -4.28
N ALA A 141 6.43 13.46 -4.38
CA ALA A 141 7.21 13.08 -5.55
C ALA A 141 7.24 11.57 -5.77
N ALA A 142 7.06 10.75 -4.72
CA ALA A 142 6.98 9.30 -4.85
C ALA A 142 5.66 8.83 -5.49
N GLY A 143 4.58 9.60 -5.32
CA GLY A 143 3.28 9.34 -5.96
C GLY A 143 3.09 10.02 -7.31
N ARG A 144 4.02 10.88 -7.76
CA ARG A 144 3.92 11.53 -9.07
C ARG A 144 3.95 10.50 -10.19
N GLY A 145 2.86 10.42 -10.95
CA GLY A 145 2.67 9.43 -12.01
C GLY A 145 2.03 8.12 -11.55
N ALA A 146 1.53 8.06 -10.30
CA ALA A 146 0.70 6.96 -9.84
C ALA A 146 -0.57 6.84 -10.71
N LEU A 147 -0.97 5.60 -11.00
CA LEU A 147 -2.18 5.30 -11.76
C LEU A 147 -3.45 5.79 -11.03
N ALA A 148 -3.41 5.73 -9.70
CA ALA A 148 -4.44 6.25 -8.82
C ALA A 148 -3.77 6.69 -7.51
N SER A 149 -4.36 7.68 -6.86
CA SER A 149 -4.03 8.07 -5.49
C SER A 149 -5.30 8.00 -4.66
N LEU A 150 -5.17 7.58 -3.40
CA LEU A 150 -6.20 7.70 -2.40
C LEU A 150 -5.62 8.53 -1.27
N ASP A 151 -6.26 9.65 -0.98
CA ASP A 151 -5.92 10.46 0.18
C ASP A 151 -6.80 9.97 1.35
N PHE A 152 -6.18 9.55 2.43
CA PHE A 152 -6.88 9.06 3.61
C PHE A 152 -6.21 9.57 4.89
N HIS A 153 -6.98 9.67 5.96
CA HIS A 153 -6.48 10.02 7.28
C HIS A 153 -6.19 8.75 8.08
N LEU A 154 -4.95 8.61 8.56
CA LEU A 154 -4.58 7.54 9.47
C LEU A 154 -4.86 7.97 10.91
N PHE A 155 -5.58 7.13 11.64
CA PHE A 155 -5.83 7.30 13.06
C PHE A 155 -5.05 6.23 13.84
N ILE A 156 -4.30 6.65 14.85
CA ILE A 156 -3.48 5.78 15.70
C ILE A 156 -4.05 5.87 17.11
N SER A 157 -4.46 4.74 17.70
CA SER A 157 -4.92 4.64 19.09
C SER A 157 -3.95 3.78 19.88
N ASP A 158 -3.72 4.13 21.14
CA ASP A 158 -2.99 3.30 22.10
C ASP A 158 -3.80 2.04 22.45
N LEU A 159 -3.08 0.97 22.83
CA LEU A 159 -3.54 -0.42 22.96
C LEU A 159 -3.77 -0.86 24.41
N GLU A 160 -3.37 -0.06 25.40
CA GLU A 160 -3.54 -0.45 26.80
C GLU A 160 -5.03 -0.62 27.14
N GLY A 161 -5.42 -1.85 27.48
CA GLY A 161 -6.73 -2.18 28.08
C GLY A 161 -7.84 -2.66 27.13
N LYS A 162 -7.58 -2.88 25.82
CA LYS A 162 -8.62 -3.30 24.85
C LYS A 162 -8.66 -4.83 24.63
N GLN A 163 -9.86 -5.38 24.41
CA GLN A 163 -10.06 -6.83 24.17
C GLN A 163 -9.66 -7.24 22.74
N ALA A 164 -9.33 -8.53 22.56
CA ALA A 164 -8.98 -9.07 21.25
C ALA A 164 -10.22 -9.28 20.36
N VAL A 165 -10.11 -8.88 19.09
CA VAL A 165 -11.12 -9.09 18.05
C VAL A 165 -11.43 -10.58 17.87
N LYS A 166 -12.72 -10.94 17.87
CA LYS A 166 -13.16 -12.29 17.49
C LYS A 166 -13.51 -12.35 16.01
N SER A 167 -12.83 -13.20 15.26
CA SER A 167 -13.13 -13.50 13.85
C SER A 167 -14.57 -14.01 13.64
N PRO A 168 -15.18 -13.80 12.44
CA PRO A 168 -14.63 -13.12 11.27
C PRO A 168 -15.05 -11.63 11.18
N THR A 169 -14.08 -10.75 10.95
CA THR A 169 -14.32 -9.31 10.77
C THR A 169 -14.41 -8.97 9.30
N TYR A 170 -15.53 -8.41 8.85
CA TYR A 170 -15.72 -7.91 7.50
C TYR A 170 -15.31 -6.44 7.41
N TYR A 171 -14.39 -6.12 6.50
CA TYR A 171 -14.01 -4.75 6.18
C TYR A 171 -14.79 -4.26 4.96
N ASP A 172 -15.68 -3.28 5.16
CA ASP A 172 -16.43 -2.64 4.09
C ASP A 172 -15.69 -1.40 3.58
N ILE A 173 -15.10 -1.52 2.39
CA ILE A 173 -14.31 -0.46 1.74
C ILE A 173 -15.13 0.78 1.35
N ARG A 174 -16.47 0.78 1.49
CA ARG A 174 -17.33 1.94 1.18
C ARG A 174 -17.29 3.02 2.26
N TYR A 175 -16.69 2.73 3.41
CA TYR A 175 -16.58 3.64 4.55
C TYR A 175 -15.16 4.19 4.73
N LEU A 176 -14.34 4.12 3.68
CA LEU A 176 -13.05 4.81 3.56
C LEU A 176 -13.19 6.07 2.71
#